data_AF-A0A016UBI7-F1
#
_entry.id   AF-A0A016UBI7-F1
#
_cell.length_a   1.000
_cell.length_b   1.000
_cell.length_c   1.000
_cell.angle_alpha   90.00
_cell.angle_beta   90.00
_cell.angle_gamma   90.00
#
_symmetry.space_group_name_H-M   'P 1'
#
loop_
_entity.id
_entity.type
_entity.pdbx_description
1 polymer ?
#
loop_
_entity_poly.entity_id
_entity_poly.type
_entity_poly.pdbx_seq_one_letter_code
_entity_poly.pdbx_strand_id
1 'polypeptide(L)'
;MTKTLSFVGSKYPLLGSEADPLQAVLVIHVFARKFVPCKLFARQLIRKRSNVEKPGEGTEYGFEVSSTTNFPVGAGLASSAAGFAAIAVAIGKLFDLSATEVSTLARMGSGSACRSVFGGLVEWCAGSDPSGADCVARQVLPEKWWPELRAVIVVIDDGEKEVGSSKGMRNTVETSELLKHRAKCIVPERIKRLSAAFEAHDFHEFALITMADSNQLHAICLDTFPPLKYMSDASWVVIRAVNEFNAGSRMRAAYTFDAGPNACIFVENNNVDELLTHLSRYLKLPPEIHFNRESAGDCVPASITPSTPFAVKNVIVSEVGGSPKILSC
;
A
#
# COMPACT_ATOMS: atom_id res chain seq x y z
N MET A 1 7.35 -2.35 -7.20
CA MET A 1 7.82 -2.71 -5.84
C MET A 1 7.60 -4.20 -5.61
N THR A 2 8.59 -4.92 -5.07
CA THR A 2 8.53 -6.39 -4.97
C THR A 2 8.91 -6.81 -3.56
N LYS A 3 8.00 -7.45 -2.83
CA LYS A 3 8.36 -8.20 -1.62
C LYS A 3 8.62 -9.64 -2.01
N THR A 4 9.77 -10.16 -1.60
CA THR A 4 10.11 -11.57 -1.77
C THR A 4 9.78 -12.29 -0.47
N LEU A 5 8.94 -13.32 -0.58
CA LEU A 5 8.60 -14.21 0.52
C LEU A 5 9.20 -15.57 0.19
N SER A 6 10.08 -16.07 1.06
CA SER A 6 10.54 -17.45 1.00
C SER A 6 9.69 -18.26 1.97
N PHE A 7 8.87 -19.15 1.43
CA PHE A 7 8.00 -20.01 2.23
C PHE A 7 8.65 -21.40 2.32
N VAL A 8 9.18 -21.75 3.49
CA VAL A 8 9.52 -23.15 3.80
C VAL A 8 8.31 -23.74 4.51
N GLY A 9 7.37 -24.25 3.71
CA GLY A 9 6.26 -25.05 4.20
C GLY A 9 6.76 -26.44 4.57
N SER A 10 7.40 -26.58 5.72
CA SER A 10 7.75 -27.90 6.22
C SER A 10 6.52 -28.54 6.87
N LYS A 11 6.12 -29.72 6.36
CA LYS A 11 5.16 -30.61 7.02
C LYS A 11 5.84 -31.21 8.26
N TYR A 12 6.02 -30.45 9.34
CA TYR A 12 6.49 -31.03 10.59
C TYR A 12 5.30 -31.47 11.47
N PRO A 13 5.27 -32.72 11.94
CA PRO A 13 4.54 -33.05 13.15
C PRO A 13 5.24 -32.36 14.33
N LEU A 14 4.48 -31.67 15.17
CA LEU A 14 4.99 -31.02 16.38
C LEU A 14 5.38 -32.07 17.43
N LEU A 15 6.60 -32.61 17.39
CA LEU A 15 7.22 -33.33 18.50
C LEU A 15 8.75 -33.33 18.36
N GLY A 16 9.45 -32.83 19.39
CA GLY A 16 10.82 -33.24 19.72
C GLY A 16 11.97 -32.36 19.18
N SER A 17 12.70 -31.79 20.13
CA SER A 17 14.04 -31.18 20.10
C SER A 17 15.04 -31.63 19.02
N GLU A 18 15.68 -30.66 18.35
CA GLU A 18 17.11 -30.29 18.51
C GLU A 18 17.47 -29.22 17.46
N ALA A 19 18.01 -28.08 17.89
CA ALA A 19 18.48 -27.00 17.02
C ALA A 19 19.92 -26.64 17.40
N ASP A 20 20.81 -26.60 16.39
CA ASP A 20 22.20 -26.12 16.48
C ASP A 20 22.53 -25.30 15.20
N PRO A 21 23.49 -24.34 15.18
CA PRO A 21 23.12 -22.93 15.26
C PRO A 21 23.95 -22.09 14.28
N LEU A 22 23.64 -22.05 12.99
CA LEU A 22 24.40 -21.21 12.04
C LEU A 22 23.50 -20.65 10.94
N GLN A 23 22.60 -19.76 11.32
CA GLN A 23 22.11 -18.70 10.45
C GLN A 23 21.51 -17.63 11.35
N ALA A 24 22.02 -16.40 11.23
CA ALA A 24 21.43 -15.24 11.88
C ALA A 24 20.05 -14.99 11.26
N VAL A 25 19.05 -15.69 11.76
CA VAL A 25 17.65 -15.52 11.39
C VAL A 25 17.15 -14.27 12.12
N LEU A 26 16.97 -13.17 11.39
CA LEU A 26 16.18 -12.05 11.87
C LEU A 26 14.70 -12.48 11.87
N VAL A 27 14.31 -13.26 12.89
CA VAL A 27 12.94 -13.65 13.16
C VAL A 27 12.19 -12.38 13.55
N ILE A 28 11.42 -11.80 12.63
CA ILE A 28 10.59 -10.62 12.92
C ILE A 28 9.41 -11.07 13.82
N HIS A 29 9.66 -11.10 15.14
CA HIS A 29 8.69 -11.44 16.20
C HIS A 29 7.44 -10.53 16.21
N VAL A 30 7.45 -9.41 15.47
CA VAL A 30 6.36 -8.41 15.45
C VAL A 30 5.11 -8.90 14.69
N PHE A 31 5.25 -9.83 13.72
CA PHE A 31 4.09 -10.32 12.95
C PHE A 31 3.26 -11.38 13.69
N ALA A 32 3.81 -12.07 14.69
CA ALA A 32 3.19 -13.24 15.30
C ALA A 32 1.78 -12.97 15.87
N ARG A 33 1.54 -11.82 16.51
CA ARG A 33 0.22 -11.48 17.09
C ARG A 33 -0.82 -11.06 16.05
N LYS A 34 -0.44 -10.25 15.05
CA LYS A 34 -1.36 -9.84 13.97
C LYS A 34 -1.67 -10.97 13.00
N PHE A 35 -0.87 -12.03 13.01
CA PHE A 35 -1.06 -13.20 12.17
C PHE A 35 -2.00 -14.25 12.78
N VAL A 36 -2.36 -14.15 14.07
CA VAL A 36 -3.25 -15.12 14.72
C VAL A 36 -4.59 -15.27 13.98
N PRO A 37 -5.29 -14.19 13.57
CA PRO A 37 -6.54 -14.32 12.81
C PRO A 37 -6.33 -15.00 11.45
N CYS A 38 -5.26 -14.65 10.73
CA CYS A 38 -4.90 -15.29 9.45
C CYS A 38 -4.63 -16.78 9.62
N LYS A 39 -3.89 -17.16 10.67
CA LYS A 39 -3.60 -18.56 11.02
C LYS A 39 -4.88 -19.34 11.34
N LEU A 40 -5.79 -18.76 12.12
CA LEU A 40 -7.06 -19.41 12.48
C LEU A 40 -7.96 -19.59 11.26
N PHE A 41 -8.06 -18.58 10.40
CA PHE A 41 -8.86 -18.64 9.17
C PHE A 41 -8.31 -19.67 8.18
N ALA A 42 -6.98 -19.66 7.95
CA ALA A 42 -6.32 -20.67 7.14
C ALA A 42 -6.59 -22.08 7.68
N ARG A 43 -6.47 -22.29 9.01
CA ARG A 43 -6.82 -23.57 9.65
C ARG A 43 -8.29 -23.97 9.44
N GLN A 44 -9.23 -23.03 9.51
CA GLN A 44 -10.64 -23.30 9.29
C GLN A 44 -10.93 -23.70 7.83
N LEU A 45 -10.32 -23.01 6.87
CA LEU A 45 -10.42 -23.34 5.44
C LEU A 45 -9.85 -24.73 5.14
N ILE A 46 -8.67 -25.04 5.69
CA ILE A 46 -8.04 -26.36 5.54
C ILE A 46 -8.95 -27.45 6.10
N ARG A 47 -9.48 -27.27 7.32
CA ARG A 47 -10.40 -28.24 7.94
C ARG A 47 -11.65 -28.49 7.11
N LYS A 48 -12.28 -27.42 6.60
CA LYS A 48 -13.46 -27.52 5.71
C LYS A 48 -13.15 -28.33 4.45
N ARG A 49 -11.95 -28.20 3.87
CA ARG A 49 -11.55 -28.93 2.66
C ARG A 49 -11.05 -30.36 2.93
N SER A 50 -10.62 -30.64 4.16
CA SER A 50 -10.10 -31.96 4.56
C SER A 50 -11.18 -32.96 4.99
N ASN A 51 -12.47 -32.57 5.03
CA ASN A 51 -13.58 -33.36 5.61
C ASN A 51 -13.30 -33.88 7.05
N VAL A 52 -12.45 -33.18 7.81
CA VAL A 52 -12.14 -33.56 9.19
C VAL A 52 -13.17 -32.89 10.11
N GLU A 53 -14.22 -33.64 10.46
CA GLU A 53 -15.35 -33.16 11.27
C GLU A 53 -15.07 -33.11 12.79
N LYS A 54 -14.03 -33.79 13.28
CA LYS A 54 -13.76 -33.89 14.74
C LYS A 54 -12.69 -32.90 15.24
N PRO A 55 -12.96 -32.14 16.32
CA PRO A 55 -11.92 -31.42 17.04
C PRO A 55 -11.02 -32.42 17.78
N GLY A 56 -9.78 -32.62 17.30
CA GLY A 56 -8.75 -33.42 17.97
C GLY A 56 -8.06 -34.47 17.10
N GLU A 57 -8.63 -34.85 15.96
CA GLU A 57 -8.04 -35.81 15.01
C GLU A 57 -7.61 -35.07 13.74
N GLY A 58 -6.46 -34.39 13.77
CA GLY A 58 -5.87 -33.78 12.60
C GLY A 58 -4.45 -33.33 12.87
N THR A 59 -3.54 -33.56 11.93
CA THR A 59 -2.16 -33.08 12.02
C THR A 59 -2.18 -31.57 12.25
N GLU A 60 -1.62 -31.11 13.37
CA GLU A 60 -1.45 -29.68 13.60
C GLU A 60 -0.36 -29.15 12.67
N TYR A 61 -0.77 -28.52 11.57
CA TYR A 61 0.17 -27.82 10.71
C TYR A 61 0.65 -26.54 11.40
N GLY A 62 1.98 -26.44 11.55
CA GLY A 62 2.70 -25.19 11.77
C GLY A 62 3.09 -24.56 10.43
N PHE A 63 3.28 -23.24 10.43
CA PHE A 63 3.83 -22.53 9.28
C PHE A 63 5.01 -21.72 9.76
N GLU A 64 6.14 -21.84 9.08
CA GLU A 64 7.24 -20.91 9.17
C GLU A 64 7.14 -19.90 8.01
N VAL A 65 7.20 -18.62 8.34
CA VAL A 65 7.05 -17.54 7.36
C VAL A 65 8.26 -16.63 7.47
N SER A 66 9.09 -16.61 6.42
CA SER A 66 10.18 -15.66 6.28
C SER A 66 9.81 -14.61 5.23
N SER A 67 9.86 -13.33 5.62
CA SER A 67 9.48 -12.21 4.76
C SER A 67 10.55 -11.14 4.75
N THR A 68 10.99 -10.77 3.55
CA THR A 68 11.87 -9.64 3.34
C THR A 68 11.20 -8.60 2.44
N THR A 69 11.68 -7.37 2.52
CA THR A 69 11.18 -6.26 1.72
C THR A 69 12.38 -5.47 1.21
N ASN A 70 12.39 -5.14 -0.08
CA ASN A 70 13.43 -4.31 -0.67
C ASN A 70 13.11 -2.81 -0.55
N PHE A 71 12.34 -2.45 0.49
CA PHE A 71 11.79 -1.11 0.69
C PHE A 71 12.13 -0.65 2.11
N PRO A 72 12.52 0.63 2.33
CA PRO A 72 12.79 1.14 3.66
C PRO A 72 11.62 0.87 4.61
N VAL A 73 11.87 0.11 5.67
CA VAL A 73 10.87 -0.19 6.70
C VAL A 73 10.64 1.08 7.52
N GLY A 74 9.41 1.61 7.51
CA GLY A 74 9.05 2.82 8.26
C GLY A 74 8.62 4.00 7.38
N ALA A 75 8.96 3.99 6.09
CA ALA A 75 8.66 5.06 5.11
C ALA A 75 7.18 5.25 4.74
N GLY A 76 6.21 4.95 5.61
CA GLY A 76 4.80 5.31 5.43
C GLY A 76 4.08 4.64 4.25
N LEU A 77 4.77 3.90 3.38
CA LEU A 77 4.30 3.39 2.10
C LEU A 77 3.70 1.98 2.23
N ALA A 78 2.61 1.88 2.99
CA ALA A 78 1.77 0.70 3.13
C ALA A 78 2.52 -0.65 3.28
N SER A 79 3.64 -0.68 4.00
CA SER A 79 4.50 -1.87 4.10
C SER A 79 3.78 -3.10 4.67
N SER A 80 2.77 -2.90 5.53
CA SER A 80 1.93 -3.99 6.02
C SER A 80 1.06 -4.60 4.92
N ALA A 81 0.53 -3.80 3.99
CA ALA A 81 -0.39 -4.26 2.95
C ALA A 81 0.28 -5.30 2.04
N ALA A 82 1.44 -4.95 1.47
CA ALA A 82 2.20 -5.86 0.62
C ALA A 82 2.68 -7.11 1.38
N GLY A 83 3.02 -6.98 2.68
CA GLY A 83 3.45 -8.11 3.50
C GLY A 83 2.32 -9.13 3.73
N PHE A 84 1.16 -8.67 4.18
CA PHE A 84 0.01 -9.55 4.40
C PHE A 84 -0.56 -10.12 3.09
N ALA A 85 -0.51 -9.36 1.99
CA ALA A 85 -0.91 -9.87 0.68
C ALA A 85 0.03 -10.98 0.20
N ALA A 86 1.36 -10.79 0.31
CA ALA A 86 2.33 -11.83 -0.07
C ALA A 86 2.12 -13.13 0.72
N ILE A 87 1.90 -13.02 2.04
CA ILE A 87 1.62 -14.20 2.88
C ILE A 87 0.28 -14.85 2.49
N ALA A 88 -0.77 -14.06 2.28
CA ALA A 88 -2.08 -14.59 1.88
C ALA A 88 -2.01 -15.30 0.53
N VAL A 89 -1.26 -14.76 -0.45
CA VAL A 89 -1.03 -15.38 -1.76
C VAL A 89 -0.24 -16.68 -1.63
N ALA A 90 0.80 -16.73 -0.80
CA ALA A 90 1.57 -17.95 -0.56
C ALA A 90 0.71 -19.06 0.07
N ILE A 91 -0.11 -18.72 1.08
CA ILE A 91 -1.08 -19.65 1.68
C ILE A 91 -2.13 -20.06 0.64
N GLY A 92 -2.61 -19.10 -0.16
CA GLY A 92 -3.55 -19.34 -1.23
C GLY A 92 -3.03 -20.36 -2.23
N LYS A 93 -1.77 -20.25 -2.62
CA LYS A 93 -1.12 -21.21 -3.51
C LYS A 93 -0.94 -22.58 -2.87
N LEU A 94 -0.60 -22.65 -1.59
CA LEU A 94 -0.39 -23.91 -0.86
C LEU A 94 -1.68 -24.72 -0.69
N PHE A 95 -2.83 -24.04 -0.53
CA PHE A 95 -4.13 -24.66 -0.25
C PHE A 95 -5.16 -24.52 -1.38
N ASP A 96 -4.70 -24.06 -2.55
CA ASP A 96 -5.53 -23.87 -3.75
C ASP A 96 -6.76 -22.97 -3.51
N LEU A 97 -6.55 -21.86 -2.79
CA LEU A 97 -7.61 -20.90 -2.49
C LEU A 97 -7.94 -20.04 -3.73
N SER A 98 -9.21 -19.71 -3.91
CA SER A 98 -9.65 -18.73 -4.89
C SER A 98 -9.09 -17.33 -4.59
N ALA A 99 -9.03 -16.47 -5.61
CA ALA A 99 -8.56 -15.09 -5.44
C ALA A 99 -9.37 -14.32 -4.39
N THR A 100 -10.69 -14.57 -4.31
CA THR A 100 -11.56 -13.99 -3.28
C THR A 100 -11.17 -14.44 -1.88
N GLU A 101 -10.98 -15.75 -1.67
CA GLU A 101 -10.53 -16.29 -0.37
C GLU A 101 -9.15 -15.71 0.03
N VAL A 102 -8.23 -15.56 -0.92
CA VAL A 102 -6.91 -14.93 -0.70
C VAL A 102 -7.06 -13.46 -0.31
N SER A 103 -7.92 -12.71 -1.01
CA SER A 103 -8.21 -11.30 -0.70
C SER A 103 -8.83 -11.15 0.70
N THR A 104 -9.77 -12.02 1.07
CA THR A 104 -10.36 -12.07 2.42
C THR A 104 -9.30 -12.37 3.48
N LEU A 105 -8.43 -13.36 3.24
CA LEU A 105 -7.33 -13.70 4.16
C LEU A 105 -6.37 -12.52 4.35
N ALA A 106 -6.02 -11.81 3.28
CA ALA A 106 -5.18 -10.61 3.33
C ALA A 106 -5.85 -9.50 4.16
N ARG A 107 -7.14 -9.25 3.92
CA ARG A 107 -7.96 -8.25 4.65
C ARG A 107 -7.89 -8.42 6.16
N MET A 108 -7.91 -9.68 6.64
CA MET A 108 -7.87 -10.01 8.07
C MET A 108 -6.55 -9.61 8.74
N GLY A 109 -5.43 -9.67 8.01
CA GLY A 109 -4.13 -9.25 8.53
C GLY A 109 -3.96 -7.72 8.46
N SER A 110 -4.36 -7.13 7.34
CA SER A 110 -4.39 -5.69 7.14
C SER A 110 -5.45 -5.34 6.10
N GLY A 111 -6.38 -4.45 6.43
CA GLY A 111 -7.51 -4.11 5.54
C GLY A 111 -7.08 -3.77 4.11
N SER A 112 -6.05 -2.91 3.95
CA SER A 112 -5.53 -2.53 2.63
C SER A 112 -4.81 -3.66 1.86
N ALA A 113 -4.38 -4.73 2.53
CA ALA A 113 -3.70 -5.87 1.89
C ALA A 113 -4.60 -6.60 0.89
N CYS A 114 -5.92 -6.56 1.07
CA CYS A 114 -6.88 -7.19 0.15
C CYS A 114 -6.77 -6.65 -1.28
N ARG A 115 -6.40 -5.37 -1.43
CA ARG A 115 -6.20 -4.73 -2.74
C ARG A 115 -4.89 -5.12 -3.41
N SER A 116 -3.87 -5.46 -2.63
CA SER A 116 -2.56 -5.89 -3.15
C SER A 116 -2.54 -7.34 -3.65
N VAL A 117 -3.68 -8.03 -3.66
CA VAL A 117 -3.84 -9.37 -4.26
C VAL A 117 -4.04 -9.29 -5.77
N PHE A 118 -4.46 -8.13 -6.29
CA PHE A 118 -4.72 -7.89 -7.71
C PHE A 118 -3.80 -6.78 -8.25
N GLY A 119 -3.51 -6.81 -9.56
CA GLY A 119 -2.82 -5.75 -10.28
C GLY A 119 -3.76 -4.66 -10.81
N GLY A 120 -3.20 -3.55 -11.29
CA GLY A 120 -3.94 -2.48 -11.94
C GLY A 120 -4.75 -1.60 -10.97
N LEU A 121 -5.92 -1.16 -11.42
CA LEU A 121 -6.85 -0.42 -10.57
C LEU A 121 -7.70 -1.41 -9.78
N VAL A 122 -7.67 -1.30 -8.45
CA VAL A 122 -8.33 -2.25 -7.55
C VAL A 122 -9.21 -1.49 -6.57
N GLU A 123 -10.47 -1.92 -6.47
CA GLU A 123 -11.44 -1.39 -5.51
C GLU A 123 -11.57 -2.35 -4.33
N TRP A 124 -11.58 -1.83 -3.11
CA TRP A 124 -12.05 -2.57 -1.93
C TRP A 124 -13.48 -2.13 -1.63
N CYS A 125 -14.44 -3.01 -1.96
CA CYS A 125 -15.85 -2.79 -1.67
C CYS A 125 -16.09 -2.94 -0.16
N ALA A 126 -16.73 -1.95 0.45
CA ALA A 126 -17.00 -1.96 1.89
C ALA A 126 -17.95 -3.10 2.30
N GLY A 127 -18.82 -3.53 1.38
CA GLY A 127 -19.90 -4.46 1.68
C GLY A 127 -21.01 -3.82 2.49
N SER A 128 -22.10 -4.56 2.63
CA SER A 128 -23.31 -4.22 3.38
C SER A 128 -23.78 -5.38 4.25
N ASP A 129 -23.30 -6.60 4.01
CA ASP A 129 -23.59 -7.78 4.80
C ASP A 129 -22.87 -7.71 6.16
N PRO A 130 -23.58 -7.79 7.30
CA PRO A 130 -22.98 -7.79 8.63
C PRO A 130 -21.96 -8.93 8.86
N SER A 131 -22.06 -10.04 8.13
CA SER A 131 -21.08 -11.13 8.15
C SER A 131 -19.75 -10.75 7.49
N GLY A 132 -19.73 -9.67 6.68
CA GLY A 132 -18.57 -9.22 5.92
C GLY A 132 -18.27 -10.06 4.68
N ALA A 133 -19.23 -10.89 4.23
CA ALA A 133 -19.11 -11.75 3.06
C ALA A 133 -18.95 -10.97 1.75
N ASP A 134 -19.57 -9.80 1.64
CA ASP A 134 -19.52 -8.92 0.45
C ASP A 134 -18.45 -7.81 0.55
N CYS A 135 -17.67 -7.78 1.63
CA CYS A 135 -16.57 -6.83 1.84
C CYS A 135 -15.29 -7.28 1.10
N VAL A 136 -15.32 -7.31 -0.23
CA VAL A 136 -14.27 -7.93 -1.06
C VAL A 136 -13.46 -6.88 -1.84
N ALA A 137 -12.23 -7.23 -2.24
CA ALA A 137 -11.52 -6.48 -3.26
C ALA A 137 -11.76 -7.08 -4.64
N ARG A 138 -11.84 -6.23 -5.66
CA ARG A 138 -11.97 -6.61 -7.06
C ARG A 138 -11.04 -5.81 -7.93
N GLN A 139 -10.47 -6.45 -8.94
CA GLN A 139 -9.79 -5.75 -10.02
C GLN A 139 -10.85 -5.00 -10.85
N VAL A 140 -10.68 -3.70 -11.00
CA VAL A 140 -11.52 -2.84 -11.83
C VAL A 140 -10.96 -2.81 -13.24
N LEU A 141 -9.67 -2.54 -13.39
CA LEU A 141 -8.95 -2.50 -14.67
C LEU A 141 -7.55 -3.10 -14.52
N PRO A 142 -7.01 -3.79 -15.54
CA PRO A 142 -5.70 -4.43 -15.47
C PRO A 142 -4.55 -3.41 -15.48
N GLU A 143 -3.36 -3.84 -15.07
CA GLU A 143 -2.17 -3.00 -14.95
C GLU A 143 -1.71 -2.35 -16.25
N LYS A 144 -2.00 -2.98 -17.39
CA LYS A 144 -1.66 -2.47 -18.73
C LYS A 144 -2.69 -1.49 -19.28
N TRP A 145 -3.77 -1.21 -18.54
CA TRP A 145 -4.84 -0.35 -19.03
C TRP A 145 -4.34 1.06 -19.31
N TRP A 146 -3.64 1.67 -18.35
CA TRP A 146 -3.10 3.03 -18.44
C TRP A 146 -1.56 3.03 -18.40
N PRO A 147 -0.89 2.63 -19.50
CA PRO A 147 0.56 2.40 -19.53
C PRO A 147 1.40 3.68 -19.39
N GLU A 148 0.81 4.87 -19.56
CA GLU A 148 1.45 6.17 -19.36
C GLU A 148 1.49 6.60 -17.89
N LEU A 149 0.61 6.09 -17.03
CA LEU A 149 0.52 6.52 -15.63
C LEU A 149 1.75 6.10 -14.83
N ARG A 150 2.36 7.04 -14.12
CA ARG A 150 3.50 6.82 -13.21
C ARG A 150 3.17 7.30 -11.81
N ALA A 151 3.80 6.66 -10.83
CA ALA A 151 3.83 7.11 -9.45
C ALA A 151 5.27 7.49 -9.09
N VAL A 152 5.48 8.75 -8.71
CA VAL A 152 6.73 9.30 -8.17
C VAL A 152 6.57 9.42 -6.67
N ILE A 153 7.32 8.62 -5.93
CA ILE A 153 7.27 8.58 -4.47
C ILE A 153 8.43 9.39 -3.93
N VAL A 154 8.11 10.47 -3.22
CA VAL A 154 9.06 11.35 -2.55
C VAL A 154 9.12 10.96 -1.08
N VAL A 155 10.20 10.29 -0.68
CA VAL A 155 10.44 9.82 0.69
C VAL A 155 11.05 10.96 1.50
N ILE A 156 10.20 11.71 2.19
CA ILE A 156 10.57 12.81 3.09
C ILE A 156 11.11 12.25 4.41
N ASP A 157 10.41 11.27 4.98
CA ASP A 157 10.82 10.62 6.23
C ASP A 157 10.56 9.12 6.18
N ASP A 158 11.49 8.35 6.76
CA ASP A 158 11.42 6.90 6.93
C ASP A 158 11.32 6.47 8.40
N GLY A 159 11.20 7.42 9.33
CA GLY A 159 10.96 7.16 10.75
C GLY A 159 9.58 6.58 11.06
N GLU A 160 9.43 6.07 12.29
CA GLU A 160 8.15 5.54 12.76
C GLU A 160 7.11 6.66 12.91
N LYS A 161 5.85 6.31 12.59
CA LYS A 161 4.70 7.20 12.76
C LYS A 161 4.45 7.43 14.24
N GLU A 162 4.23 8.68 14.64
CA GLU A 162 3.83 9.02 16.01
C GLU A 162 2.55 8.26 16.44
N VAL A 163 1.53 8.25 15.56
CA VAL A 163 0.31 7.49 15.76
C VAL A 163 0.08 6.54 14.58
N GLY A 164 0.23 5.24 14.83
CA GLY A 164 -0.03 4.21 13.82
C GLY A 164 -1.47 4.24 13.28
N SER A 165 -1.64 3.92 11.99
CA SER A 165 -2.90 4.08 11.26
C SER A 165 -4.10 3.36 11.91
N SER A 166 -3.91 2.19 12.52
CA SER A 166 -5.00 1.45 13.18
C SER A 166 -5.57 2.18 14.40
N LYS A 167 -4.69 2.82 15.20
CA LYS A 167 -5.11 3.63 16.34
C LYS A 167 -5.71 4.95 15.84
N GLY A 168 -5.03 5.60 14.90
CA GLY A 168 -5.47 6.86 14.30
C GLY A 168 -6.89 6.76 13.72
N MET A 169 -7.14 5.79 12.82
CA MET A 169 -8.46 5.63 12.20
C MET A 169 -9.57 5.32 13.20
N ARG A 170 -9.27 4.58 14.29
CA ARG A 170 -10.25 4.30 15.35
C ARG A 170 -10.63 5.57 16.08
N ASN A 171 -9.64 6.35 16.50
CA ASN A 171 -9.88 7.64 17.14
C ASN A 171 -10.68 8.57 16.22
N THR A 172 -10.36 8.61 14.92
CA THR A 172 -11.11 9.40 13.94
C THR A 172 -12.57 8.95 13.85
N VAL A 173 -12.85 7.65 13.83
CA VAL A 173 -14.23 7.12 13.87
C VAL A 173 -14.98 7.56 15.13
N GLU A 174 -14.30 7.56 16.27
CA GLU A 174 -14.89 7.89 17.57
C GLU A 174 -15.13 9.40 17.75
N THR A 175 -14.29 10.25 17.16
CA THR A 175 -14.21 11.68 17.54
C THR A 175 -14.41 12.68 16.40
N SER A 176 -14.14 12.33 15.15
CA SER A 176 -14.30 13.27 14.03
C SER A 176 -15.78 13.40 13.64
N GLU A 177 -16.28 14.62 13.64
CA GLU A 177 -17.63 14.95 13.16
C GLU A 177 -17.71 14.89 11.63
N LEU A 178 -16.59 15.14 10.95
CA LEU A 178 -16.51 15.16 9.48
C LEU A 178 -16.52 13.78 8.83
N LEU A 179 -16.00 12.74 9.51
CA LEU A 179 -15.81 11.41 8.91
C LEU A 179 -17.13 10.80 8.41
N LYS A 180 -18.21 10.94 9.19
CA LYS A 180 -19.52 10.35 8.84
C LYS A 180 -20.04 10.90 7.51
N HIS A 181 -19.93 12.22 7.32
CA HIS A 181 -20.33 12.86 6.07
C HIS A 181 -19.44 12.43 4.91
N ARG A 182 -18.11 12.38 5.10
CA ARG A 182 -17.16 11.89 4.09
C ARG A 182 -17.53 10.48 3.62
N ALA A 183 -17.70 9.54 4.55
CA ALA A 183 -17.96 8.14 4.23
C ALA A 183 -19.31 7.94 3.53
N LYS A 184 -20.36 8.64 3.97
CA LYS A 184 -21.73 8.47 3.44
C LYS A 184 -21.97 9.23 2.14
N CYS A 185 -21.46 10.45 2.02
CA CYS A 185 -21.89 11.39 0.98
C CYS A 185 -20.80 11.69 -0.06
N ILE A 186 -19.51 11.59 0.29
CA ILE A 186 -18.42 12.04 -0.58
C ILE A 186 -17.72 10.87 -1.26
N VAL A 187 -17.32 9.85 -0.49
CA VAL A 187 -16.53 8.73 -1.00
C VAL A 187 -17.24 7.93 -2.11
N PRO A 188 -18.54 7.60 -2.02
CA PRO A 188 -19.21 6.84 -3.07
C PRO A 188 -19.14 7.50 -4.46
N GLU A 189 -19.38 8.81 -4.52
CA GLU A 189 -19.32 9.56 -5.79
C GLU A 189 -17.87 9.71 -6.29
N ARG A 190 -16.90 9.89 -5.39
CA ARG A 190 -15.48 9.93 -5.76
C ARG A 190 -15.00 8.61 -6.36
N ILE A 191 -15.42 7.47 -5.81
CA ILE A 191 -15.08 6.15 -6.36
C ILE A 191 -15.60 6.03 -7.80
N LYS A 192 -16.87 6.40 -8.04
CA LYS A 192 -17.47 6.38 -9.38
C LYS A 192 -16.68 7.25 -10.37
N ARG A 193 -16.45 8.51 -10.02
CA ARG A 193 -15.75 9.47 -10.88
C ARG A 193 -14.29 9.08 -11.12
N LEU A 194 -13.58 8.62 -10.09
CA LEU A 194 -12.18 8.20 -10.22
C LEU A 194 -12.05 6.96 -11.10
N SER A 195 -12.96 6.00 -10.95
CA SER A 195 -12.98 4.80 -11.80
C SER A 195 -13.24 5.17 -13.27
N ALA A 196 -14.20 6.05 -13.54
CA ALA A 196 -14.49 6.52 -14.89
C ALA A 196 -13.32 7.33 -15.49
N ALA A 197 -12.68 8.19 -14.70
CA ALA A 197 -11.50 8.94 -15.13
C ALA A 197 -10.33 8.02 -15.46
N PHE A 198 -10.11 6.99 -14.65
CA PHE A 198 -9.08 5.98 -14.93
C PHE A 198 -9.40 5.16 -16.18
N GLU A 199 -10.66 4.76 -16.37
CA GLU A 199 -11.09 4.02 -17.55
C GLU A 199 -10.88 4.84 -18.84
N ALA A 200 -11.18 6.13 -18.80
CA ALA A 200 -11.08 7.04 -19.94
C ALA A 200 -9.67 7.66 -20.15
N HIS A 201 -8.68 7.31 -19.31
CA HIS A 201 -7.38 7.99 -19.24
C HIS A 201 -7.49 9.52 -19.09
N ASP A 202 -8.52 9.97 -18.38
CA ASP A 202 -8.70 11.39 -18.05
C ASP A 202 -7.83 11.74 -16.84
N PHE A 203 -6.55 12.05 -17.11
CA PHE A 203 -5.61 12.45 -16.06
C PHE A 203 -6.10 13.69 -15.30
N HIS A 204 -6.82 14.61 -15.96
CA HIS A 204 -7.27 15.84 -15.33
C HIS A 204 -8.25 15.54 -14.18
N GLU A 205 -9.31 14.81 -14.48
CA GLU A 205 -10.32 14.43 -13.48
C GLU A 205 -9.74 13.48 -12.43
N PHE A 206 -8.90 12.52 -12.84
CA PHE A 206 -8.18 11.63 -11.92
C PHE A 206 -7.35 12.42 -10.91
N ALA A 207 -6.61 13.44 -11.38
CA ALA A 207 -5.75 14.27 -10.55
C ALA A 207 -6.54 15.10 -9.54
N LEU A 208 -7.63 15.74 -9.99
CA LEU A 208 -8.50 16.54 -9.14
C LEU A 208 -9.07 15.71 -7.98
N ILE A 209 -9.60 14.52 -8.28
CA ILE A 209 -10.20 13.64 -7.26
C ILE A 209 -9.13 13.14 -6.30
N THR A 210 -7.98 12.71 -6.82
CA THR A 210 -6.87 12.17 -6.01
C THR A 210 -6.37 13.20 -4.99
N MET A 211 -6.08 14.43 -5.43
CA MET A 211 -5.63 15.50 -4.54
C MET A 211 -6.72 15.90 -3.54
N ALA A 212 -7.97 16.01 -3.98
CA ALA A 212 -9.09 16.35 -3.11
C ALA A 212 -9.40 15.27 -2.07
N ASP A 213 -9.17 13.99 -2.39
CA ASP A 213 -9.33 12.88 -1.45
C ASP A 213 -8.20 12.80 -0.42
N SER A 214 -6.96 13.00 -0.86
CA SER A 214 -5.82 13.18 0.03
C SER A 214 -6.04 14.34 1.01
N ASN A 215 -6.42 15.52 0.51
CA ASN A 215 -6.65 16.68 1.36
C ASN A 215 -7.76 16.42 2.39
N GLN A 216 -8.86 15.78 1.98
CA GLN A 216 -9.96 15.50 2.89
C GLN A 216 -9.61 14.43 3.93
N LEU A 217 -8.76 13.44 3.59
CA LEU A 217 -8.19 12.51 4.56
C LEU A 217 -7.42 13.26 5.66
N HIS A 218 -6.54 14.19 5.30
CA HIS A 218 -5.78 14.94 6.32
C HIS A 218 -6.63 15.96 7.07
N ALA A 219 -7.72 16.47 6.47
CA ALA A 219 -8.70 17.29 7.16
C ALA A 219 -9.45 16.51 8.26
N ILE A 220 -9.89 15.26 7.99
CA ILE A 220 -10.53 14.43 9.02
C ILE A 220 -9.54 13.98 10.10
N CYS A 221 -8.26 13.82 9.76
CA CYS A 221 -7.21 13.58 10.74
C CYS A 221 -7.03 14.77 11.69
N LEU A 222 -7.10 16.00 11.16
CA LEU A 222 -7.04 17.21 11.98
C LEU A 222 -8.29 17.42 12.85
N ASP A 223 -9.46 16.97 12.37
CA ASP A 223 -10.74 16.97 13.10
C ASP A 223 -10.85 15.87 14.18
N THR A 224 -9.91 14.92 14.22
CA THR A 224 -9.84 13.89 15.26
C THR A 224 -9.42 14.49 16.61
N PHE A 225 -9.85 13.92 17.74
CA PHE A 225 -9.39 14.33 19.07
C PHE A 225 -8.63 13.20 19.81
N PRO A 226 -7.38 13.41 20.24
CA PRO A 226 -6.49 14.54 19.88
C PRO A 226 -6.18 14.56 18.37
N PRO A 227 -5.81 15.72 17.80
CA PRO A 227 -5.58 15.86 16.37
C PRO A 227 -4.44 14.96 15.89
N LEU A 228 -4.64 14.36 14.71
CA LEU A 228 -3.64 13.54 14.05
C LEU A 228 -2.93 14.38 12.98
N LYS A 229 -1.62 14.62 13.15
CA LYS A 229 -0.79 15.30 12.16
C LYS A 229 0.14 14.30 11.48
N TYR A 230 -0.23 13.89 10.27
CA TYR A 230 0.60 12.98 9.46
C TYR A 230 1.54 13.70 8.49
N MET A 231 1.11 14.84 7.94
CA MET A 231 1.90 15.64 7.02
C MET A 231 2.86 16.58 7.77
N SER A 232 4.07 16.72 7.23
CA SER A 232 5.08 17.66 7.71
C SER A 232 5.13 18.92 6.84
N ASP A 233 5.96 19.89 7.21
CA ASP A 233 6.14 21.12 6.44
C ASP A 233 6.71 20.84 5.03
N ALA A 234 7.55 19.80 4.91
CA ALA A 234 8.04 19.32 3.62
C ALA A 234 6.91 18.74 2.75
N SER A 235 5.92 18.06 3.34
CA SER A 235 4.72 17.60 2.62
C SER A 235 3.97 18.79 2.00
N TRP A 236 3.85 19.90 2.74
CA TRP A 236 3.22 21.13 2.23
C TRP A 236 4.05 21.84 1.15
N VAL A 237 5.39 21.73 1.20
CA VAL A 237 6.25 22.18 0.10
C VAL A 237 5.96 21.40 -1.18
N VAL A 238 5.84 20.07 -1.10
CA VAL A 238 5.45 19.24 -2.26
C VAL A 238 4.09 19.66 -2.81
N ILE A 239 3.09 19.89 -1.95
CA ILE A 239 1.76 20.35 -2.39
C ILE A 239 1.84 21.66 -3.17
N ARG A 240 2.61 22.64 -2.66
CA ARG A 240 2.77 23.93 -3.35
C ARG A 240 3.47 23.73 -4.69
N ALA A 241 4.55 22.96 -4.73
CA ALA A 241 5.28 22.68 -5.97
C ALA A 241 4.41 22.00 -7.02
N VAL A 242 3.59 21.00 -6.63
CA VAL A 242 2.66 20.32 -7.56
C VAL A 242 1.55 21.25 -8.04
N ASN A 243 0.99 22.09 -7.17
CA ASN A 243 0.00 23.09 -7.60
C ASN A 243 0.60 24.10 -8.59
N GLU A 244 1.85 24.54 -8.37
CA GLU A 244 2.54 25.42 -9.31
C GLU A 244 2.86 24.71 -10.64
N PHE A 245 3.26 23.44 -10.60
CA PHE A 245 3.45 22.61 -11.79
C PHE A 245 2.15 22.48 -12.63
N ASN A 246 1.01 22.52 -11.96
CA ASN A 246 -0.33 22.46 -12.55
C ASN A 246 -0.90 23.83 -12.93
N ALA A 247 -0.16 24.94 -12.84
CA ALA A 247 -0.68 26.30 -13.03
C ALA A 247 -1.26 26.59 -14.45
N GLY A 248 -1.14 25.64 -15.39
CA GLY A 248 -1.80 25.69 -16.69
C GLY A 248 -3.30 25.34 -16.64
N SER A 249 -3.91 25.16 -17.82
CA SER A 249 -5.35 24.85 -17.95
C SER A 249 -5.72 23.40 -17.62
N ARG A 250 -4.75 22.49 -17.51
CA ARG A 250 -4.98 21.08 -17.18
C ARG A 250 -4.01 20.61 -16.11
N MET A 251 -4.48 19.73 -15.22
CA MET A 251 -3.64 19.02 -14.26
C MET A 251 -2.64 18.13 -15.01
N ARG A 252 -1.40 18.10 -14.53
CA ARG A 252 -0.28 17.31 -15.08
C ARG A 252 0.37 16.42 -14.02
N ALA A 253 0.18 16.76 -12.74
CA ALA A 253 0.58 15.94 -11.61
C ALA A 253 -0.51 15.93 -10.53
N ALA A 254 -0.58 14.86 -9.74
CA ALA A 254 -1.54 14.71 -8.66
C ALA A 254 -0.85 14.15 -7.42
N TYR A 255 -0.80 14.92 -6.34
CA TYR A 255 -0.26 14.41 -5.08
C TYR A 255 -1.31 13.62 -4.28
N THR A 256 -0.85 12.66 -3.51
CA THR A 256 -1.61 12.01 -2.44
C THR A 256 -0.69 11.63 -1.28
N PHE A 257 -1.21 11.71 -0.07
CA PHE A 257 -0.51 11.40 1.17
C PHE A 257 -1.34 10.42 1.98
N ASP A 258 -0.72 9.31 2.38
CA ASP A 258 -1.30 8.36 3.33
C ASP A 258 -1.08 8.84 4.77
N ALA A 259 -1.13 7.94 5.75
CA ALA A 259 -0.82 8.22 7.14
C ALA A 259 0.70 8.43 7.37
N GLY A 260 1.30 9.44 6.76
CA GLY A 260 2.70 9.83 6.94
C GLY A 260 3.09 11.00 6.02
N PRO A 261 4.33 11.51 6.13
CA PRO A 261 4.73 12.73 5.42
C PRO A 261 5.09 12.50 3.95
N ASN A 262 5.29 11.25 3.52
CA ASN A 262 5.78 10.92 2.19
C ASN A 262 4.71 11.16 1.13
N ALA A 263 5.12 11.81 0.04
CA ALA A 263 4.24 12.11 -1.07
C ALA A 263 4.28 10.98 -2.10
N CYS A 264 3.11 10.54 -2.56
CA CYS A 264 2.97 9.84 -3.82
C CYS A 264 2.43 10.83 -4.84
N ILE A 265 3.14 11.05 -5.94
CA ILE A 265 2.74 11.97 -7.00
C ILE A 265 2.46 11.14 -8.24
N PHE A 266 1.20 11.12 -8.67
CA PHE A 266 0.84 10.57 -9.97
C PHE A 266 1.13 11.58 -11.07
N VAL A 267 1.62 11.09 -12.20
CA VAL A 267 2.03 11.91 -13.36
C VAL A 267 2.03 11.01 -14.59
N GLU A 268 1.78 11.56 -15.78
CA GLU A 268 1.98 10.81 -17.03
C GLU A 268 3.47 10.74 -17.38
N ASN A 269 3.90 9.65 -18.03
CA ASN A 269 5.30 9.33 -18.27
C ASN A 269 6.10 10.46 -18.95
N ASN A 270 5.49 11.17 -19.89
CA ASN A 270 6.11 12.30 -20.60
C ASN A 270 6.39 13.52 -19.70
N ASN A 271 5.78 13.60 -18.52
CA ASN A 271 5.91 14.71 -17.58
C ASN A 271 6.84 14.38 -16.39
N VAL A 272 7.38 13.15 -16.29
CA VAL A 272 8.19 12.71 -15.14
C VAL A 272 9.45 13.56 -14.97
N ASP A 273 10.24 13.74 -16.03
CA ASP A 273 11.53 14.44 -15.94
C ASP A 273 11.34 15.94 -15.63
N GLU A 274 10.30 16.55 -16.22
CA GLU A 274 9.93 17.93 -15.94
C GLU A 274 9.45 18.10 -14.49
N LEU A 275 8.64 17.16 -13.99
CA LEU A 275 8.20 17.16 -12.59
C LEU A 275 9.40 17.05 -11.63
N LEU A 276 10.34 16.13 -11.88
CA LEU A 276 11.52 15.96 -11.03
C LEU A 276 12.40 17.22 -11.03
N THR A 277 12.60 17.83 -12.21
CA THR A 277 13.34 19.09 -12.36
C THR A 277 12.61 20.25 -11.67
N HIS A 278 11.28 20.26 -11.68
CA HIS A 278 10.51 21.28 -10.96
C HIS A 278 10.60 21.09 -9.44
N LEU A 279 10.48 19.84 -8.95
CA LEU A 279 10.60 19.52 -7.53
C LEU A 279 11.99 19.85 -6.97
N SER A 280 13.06 19.69 -7.74
CA SER A 280 14.43 20.01 -7.30
C SER A 280 14.67 21.50 -7.05
N ARG A 281 13.78 22.39 -7.53
CA ARG A 281 13.80 23.82 -7.18
C ARG A 281 13.35 24.09 -5.75
N TYR A 282 12.65 23.15 -5.12
CA TYR A 282 12.13 23.30 -3.75
C TYR A 282 12.78 22.33 -2.78
N LEU A 283 13.11 21.12 -3.23
CA LEU A 283 13.62 20.03 -2.39
C LEU A 283 15.01 19.61 -2.84
N LYS A 284 15.89 19.31 -1.88
CA LYS A 284 17.16 18.64 -2.19
C LYS A 284 16.86 17.16 -2.49
N LEU A 285 16.81 16.81 -3.77
CA LEU A 285 16.64 15.44 -4.22
C LEU A 285 17.96 14.65 -4.04
N PRO A 286 17.88 13.32 -3.80
CA PRO A 286 19.05 12.46 -3.79
C PRO A 286 19.71 12.41 -5.19
N PRO A 287 21.03 12.11 -5.27
CA PRO A 287 21.73 12.02 -6.54
C PRO A 287 21.26 10.84 -7.39
N GLU A 288 20.78 9.77 -6.75
CA GLU A 288 20.24 8.58 -7.39
C GLU A 288 18.71 8.57 -7.24
N ILE A 289 18.01 8.43 -8.37
CA ILE A 289 16.56 8.25 -8.42
C ILE A 289 16.32 6.81 -8.87
N HIS A 290 15.57 6.04 -8.07
CA HIS A 290 15.31 4.64 -8.43
C HIS A 290 14.14 4.55 -9.40
N PHE A 291 14.43 4.16 -10.64
CA PHE A 291 13.43 3.79 -11.62
C PHE A 291 13.16 2.29 -11.53
N ASN A 292 11.95 1.90 -11.11
CA ASN A 292 11.53 0.50 -11.13
C ASN A 292 11.02 0.14 -12.55
N ARG A 293 11.93 0.16 -13.54
CA ARG A 293 11.68 -0.11 -14.98
C ARG A 293 12.68 -1.14 -15.53
N GLU A 294 12.27 -1.87 -16.58
CA GLU A 294 13.18 -2.70 -17.40
C GLU A 294 13.98 -1.86 -18.42
N SER A 295 13.61 -0.59 -18.65
CA SER A 295 14.29 0.27 -19.62
C SER A 295 13.97 1.76 -19.41
N ALA A 296 14.93 2.53 -18.90
CA ALA A 296 15.18 3.95 -19.23
C ALA A 296 16.38 4.45 -18.40
N GLY A 297 17.28 5.18 -19.05
CA GLY A 297 18.54 5.67 -18.48
C GLY A 297 18.37 6.67 -17.35
N ASP A 298 19.42 6.78 -16.53
CA ASP A 298 19.49 7.62 -15.35
C ASP A 298 19.20 9.08 -15.68
N CYS A 299 18.02 9.57 -15.28
CA CYS A 299 17.74 11.00 -15.32
C CYS A 299 18.37 11.62 -14.07
N VAL A 300 19.54 12.22 -14.21
CA VAL A 300 20.20 12.99 -13.14
C VAL A 300 19.66 14.42 -13.20
N PRO A 301 18.86 14.90 -12.23
CA PRO A 301 18.44 16.29 -12.20
C PRO A 301 19.69 17.18 -12.13
N ALA A 302 19.75 18.22 -12.95
CA ALA A 302 20.80 19.23 -12.85
C ALA A 302 20.87 19.76 -11.40
N SER A 303 22.09 20.01 -10.89
CA SER A 303 22.30 20.51 -9.53
C SER A 303 21.71 21.92 -9.38
N ILE A 304 20.45 21.98 -8.95
CA ILE A 304 19.71 23.21 -8.65
C ILE A 304 19.75 23.41 -7.14
N THR A 305 20.16 24.60 -6.70
CA THR A 305 20.06 24.98 -5.27
C THR A 305 18.58 25.13 -4.90
N PRO A 306 18.06 24.31 -3.96
CA PRO A 306 16.66 24.38 -3.59
C PRO A 306 16.33 25.68 -2.83
N SER A 307 15.11 26.19 -3.03
CA SER A 307 14.57 27.36 -2.32
C SER A 307 14.18 27.07 -0.87
N THR A 308 14.11 25.80 -0.47
CA THR A 308 13.77 25.38 0.90
C THR A 308 14.87 24.47 1.48
N PRO A 309 14.99 24.35 2.82
CA PRO A 309 16.05 23.54 3.43
C PRO A 309 15.75 22.04 3.44
N PHE A 310 14.59 21.59 2.93
CA PHE A 310 14.16 20.20 3.05
C PHE A 310 14.92 19.27 2.10
N ALA A 311 15.46 18.19 2.64
CA ALA A 311 16.09 17.12 1.88
C ALA A 311 15.19 15.89 1.83
N VAL A 312 15.16 15.25 0.67
CA VAL A 312 14.42 14.01 0.42
C VAL A 312 15.38 12.84 0.58
N LYS A 313 14.99 11.81 1.34
CA LYS A 313 15.80 10.62 1.58
C LYS A 313 15.90 9.74 0.34
N ASN A 314 14.80 9.61 -0.40
CA ASN A 314 14.74 8.79 -1.60
C ASN A 314 13.64 9.26 -2.57
N VAL A 315 13.84 9.03 -3.87
CA VAL A 315 12.81 9.20 -4.91
C VAL A 315 12.67 7.91 -5.70
N ILE A 316 11.44 7.42 -5.81
CA ILE A 316 11.15 6.16 -6.52
C ILE A 316 10.12 6.43 -7.60
N VAL A 317 10.42 6.04 -8.83
CA VAL A 317 9.50 6.13 -9.96
C VAL A 317 9.02 4.71 -10.31
N SER A 318 7.71 4.50 -10.28
CA SER A 318 7.07 3.22 -10.59
C SER A 318 5.98 3.39 -11.63
N GLU A 319 5.76 2.34 -12.42
CA GLU A 319 4.56 2.14 -13.23
C GLU A 319 3.44 1.45 -12.43
N VAL A 320 2.27 1.35 -13.05
CA VAL A 320 1.15 0.55 -12.53
C VAL A 320 1.57 -0.92 -12.45
N GLY A 321 1.53 -1.49 -11.25
CA GLY A 321 2.01 -2.84 -10.99
C GLY A 321 0.96 -3.92 -11.27
N GLY A 322 1.44 -5.09 -11.71
CA GLY A 322 0.63 -6.31 -11.82
C GLY A 322 0.40 -7.03 -10.48
N SER A 323 -0.35 -8.12 -10.54
CA SER A 323 -0.64 -8.99 -9.38
C SER A 323 0.64 -9.61 -8.79
N PRO A 324 0.61 -10.04 -7.50
CA PRO A 324 1.72 -10.76 -6.89
C PRO A 324 2.18 -11.97 -7.72
N LYS A 325 3.50 -12.18 -7.80
CA LYS A 325 4.12 -13.29 -8.54
C LYS A 325 4.54 -14.39 -7.58
N ILE A 326 4.29 -15.64 -7.97
CA ILE A 326 4.90 -16.81 -7.32
C ILE A 326 6.29 -16.99 -7.93
N LEU A 327 7.31 -17.03 -7.08
CA LEU A 327 8.67 -17.32 -7.51
C LEU A 327 8.86 -18.85 -7.45
N SER A 328 9.34 -19.45 -8.54
CA SER A 328 9.82 -20.83 -8.51
C SER A 328 11.16 -20.85 -7.77
N CYS A 329 11.25 -21.66 -6.72
CA CYS A 329 12.51 -22.00 -6.08
C CYS A 329 13.34 -22.91 -6.99
#